data_AF-A0A842T0C4-F1
#
_entry.id   AF-A0A842T0C4-F1
#
_cell.length_a   1.000
_cell.length_b   1.000
_cell.length_c   1.000
_cell.angle_alpha   90.00
_cell.angle_beta   90.00
_cell.angle_gamma   90.00
#
_symmetry.space_group_name_H-M   'P 1'
#
loop_
_entity.id
_entity.type
_entity.pdbx_description
1 polymer ?
#
loop_
_entity_poly.entity_id
_entity_poly.type
_entity_poly.pdbx_seq_one_letter_code
_entity_poly.pdbx_strand_id
1 'polypeptide(L)'
;MREIEEIGICPNCDCSLTIYKTSNYKRFVKCEICGHSYPLPKRGSINNSALVCPARGYPLLIIQKGDNRAYFWTDRPCFDCVNAGKCEPIKQLEEEFTELGVYGYEKVEQKI
;
A
#
# COMPACT_ATOMS: atom_id res chain seq x y z
N MET A 1 -15.15 15.90 2.63
CA MET A 1 -13.93 15.10 2.38
C MET A 1 -13.06 15.23 3.61
N ARG A 2 -12.40 14.15 4.06
CA ARG A 2 -11.59 14.16 5.27
C ARG A 2 -10.22 13.58 4.99
N GLU A 3 -9.18 14.25 5.47
CA GLU A 3 -7.80 13.76 5.54
C GLU A 3 -7.67 12.67 6.62
N ILE A 4 -6.99 11.58 6.27
CA ILE A 4 -6.75 10.45 7.19
C ILE A 4 -5.31 10.48 7.68
N GLU A 5 -4.34 10.39 6.77
CA GLU A 5 -2.96 10.06 7.09
C GLU A 5 -2.03 10.46 5.93
N GLU A 6 -0.85 10.98 6.25
CA GLU A 6 0.24 11.20 5.29
C GLU A 6 1.04 9.90 5.12
N ILE A 7 1.25 9.48 3.87
CA ILE A 7 1.87 8.18 3.55
C ILE A 7 3.25 8.28 2.91
N GLY A 8 3.76 9.48 2.68
CA GLY A 8 5.10 9.70 2.13
C GLY A 8 5.14 10.78 1.07
N ILE A 9 6.15 10.72 0.21
CA ILE A 9 6.50 11.79 -0.72
C ILE A 9 5.99 11.48 -2.13
N CYS A 10 5.51 12.50 -2.83
CA CYS A 10 5.07 12.44 -4.22
C CYS A 10 6.30 12.52 -5.15
N PRO A 11 6.58 11.48 -5.96
CA PRO A 11 7.74 11.48 -6.85
C PRO A 11 7.65 12.49 -8.01
N ASN A 12 6.50 13.16 -8.19
CA ASN A 12 6.33 14.17 -9.25
C ASN A 12 6.75 15.59 -8.83
N CYS A 13 6.76 15.87 -7.52
CA CYS A 13 6.97 17.24 -7.02
C CYS A 13 7.58 17.31 -5.61
N ASP A 14 8.02 16.19 -5.06
CA ASP A 14 8.66 16.05 -3.75
C ASP A 14 7.86 16.60 -2.56
N CYS A 15 6.54 16.70 -2.71
CA CYS A 15 5.61 17.14 -1.67
C CYS A 15 4.84 15.95 -1.05
N SER A 16 4.14 16.15 0.06
CA SER A 16 3.43 15.06 0.74
C SER A 16 2.29 14.43 -0.08
N LEU A 17 2.12 13.12 0.10
CA LEU A 17 0.99 12.31 -0.34
C LEU A 17 0.14 11.94 0.87
N THR A 18 -1.16 12.23 0.78
CA THR A 18 -2.09 12.04 1.89
C THR A 18 -3.28 11.19 1.45
N ILE A 19 -3.75 10.30 2.32
CA ILE A 19 -4.98 9.54 2.15
C ILE A 19 -6.18 10.41 2.51
N TYR A 20 -7.15 10.47 1.61
CA TYR A 20 -8.44 11.12 1.83
C TYR A 20 -9.60 10.12 1.81
N LYS A 21 -10.63 10.44 2.57
CA LYS A 21 -11.93 9.75 2.61
C LYS A 21 -13.05 10.67 2.17
N THR A 22 -13.90 10.19 1.27
CA THR A 22 -15.15 10.88 0.91
C THR A 22 -16.30 10.51 1.84
N SER A 23 -17.39 11.29 1.81
CA SER A 23 -18.64 10.97 2.54
C SER A 23 -19.22 9.61 2.14
N ASN A 24 -19.01 9.18 0.89
CA ASN A 24 -19.42 7.86 0.37
C ASN A 24 -18.43 6.73 0.71
N TYR A 25 -17.53 6.97 1.68
CA TYR A 25 -16.51 6.04 2.15
C TYR A 25 -15.47 5.62 1.10
N LYS A 26 -15.39 6.29 -0.06
CA LYS A 26 -14.31 6.04 -1.02
C LYS A 26 -13.00 6.60 -0.46
N ARG A 27 -11.90 5.90 -0.73
CA ARG A 27 -10.54 6.28 -0.30
C ARG A 27 -9.66 6.50 -1.52
N PHE A 28 -8.75 7.46 -1.43
CA PHE A 28 -7.79 7.77 -2.48
C PHE A 28 -6.60 8.50 -1.87
N VAL A 29 -5.46 8.45 -2.55
CA VAL A 29 -4.28 9.26 -2.21
C VAL A 29 -4.30 10.49 -3.08
N LYS A 30 -3.89 11.64 -2.54
CA LYS A 30 -3.71 12.87 -3.29
C LYS A 30 -2.49 13.64 -2.79
N CYS A 31 -1.75 14.24 -3.72
CA CYS A 31 -0.81 15.30 -3.44
C CYS A 31 -1.52 16.65 -3.61
N GLU A 32 -1.56 17.47 -2.57
CA GLU A 32 -2.23 18.77 -2.62
C GLU A 32 -1.51 19.81 -3.50
N ILE A 33 -0.21 19.60 -3.77
CA ILE A 33 0.61 20.56 -4.54
C ILE A 33 0.50 20.34 -6.05
N CYS A 34 0.75 19.13 -6.55
CA CYS A 34 0.70 18.86 -8.00
C CYS A 34 -0.64 18.29 -8.49
N GLY A 35 -1.57 17.98 -7.58
CA GLY A 35 -2.90 17.43 -7.92
C GLY A 35 -2.92 15.96 -8.33
N HIS A 36 -1.77 15.27 -8.35
CA HIS A 36 -1.72 13.83 -8.61
C HIS A 36 -2.55 13.06 -7.58
N SER A 37 -3.36 12.11 -8.04
CA SER A 37 -4.20 11.28 -7.17
C SER A 37 -4.47 9.90 -7.75
N TYR A 38 -4.68 8.92 -6.87
CA TYR A 38 -4.98 7.54 -7.26
C TYR A 38 -5.89 6.83 -6.26
N PRO A 39 -6.73 5.88 -6.72
CA PRO A 39 -7.73 5.25 -5.86
C PRO A 39 -7.11 4.24 -4.89
N LEU A 40 -7.74 4.09 -3.73
CA LEU A 40 -7.46 3.02 -2.78
C LEU A 40 -8.68 2.10 -2.62
N PRO A 41 -8.49 0.84 -2.22
CA PRO A 41 -9.58 -0.07 -1.90
C PRO A 41 -10.56 0.52 -0.87
N LYS A 42 -11.86 0.37 -1.10
CA LYS A 42 -12.91 0.92 -0.21
C LYS A 42 -12.95 0.25 1.18
N ARG A 43 -12.58 -1.03 1.26
CA ARG A 43 -12.63 -1.87 2.47
C ARG A 43 -11.24 -2.40 2.84
N GLY A 44 -11.07 -2.84 4.08
CA GLY A 44 -9.80 -3.28 4.63
C GLY A 44 -9.04 -2.17 5.36
N SER A 45 -8.09 -2.55 6.21
CA SER A 45 -7.09 -1.64 6.77
C SER A 45 -6.06 -1.31 5.70
N ILE A 46 -5.50 -0.10 5.81
CA ILE A 46 -4.45 0.43 4.95
C ILE A 46 -3.34 0.83 5.89
N ASN A 47 -2.15 0.28 5.69
CA ASN A 47 -0.98 0.60 6.47
C ASN A 47 0.15 1.05 5.55
N ASN A 48 0.96 2.00 6.01
CA ASN A 48 2.16 2.39 5.31
C ASN A 48 3.25 1.32 5.51
N SER A 49 3.83 0.81 4.42
CA SER A 49 4.94 -0.16 4.52
C SER A 49 6.29 0.50 4.82
N ALA A 50 6.36 1.84 4.76
CA ALA A 50 7.59 2.63 4.74
C ALA A 50 8.53 2.34 3.55
N LEU A 51 8.14 1.45 2.62
CA LEU A 51 8.86 1.19 1.39
C LEU A 51 8.32 2.06 0.25
N VAL A 52 9.18 2.31 -0.72
CA VAL A 52 8.84 2.95 -1.99
C VAL A 52 8.97 1.96 -3.13
N CYS A 53 8.12 2.13 -4.13
CA CYS A 53 8.13 1.30 -5.31
C CYS A 53 9.41 1.55 -6.13
N PRO A 54 10.28 0.55 -6.38
CA PRO A 54 11.52 0.76 -7.13
C PRO A 54 11.32 1.27 -8.56
N ALA A 55 10.19 0.95 -9.20
CA ALA A 55 9.95 1.35 -10.59
C ALA A 55 9.58 2.84 -10.75
N ARG A 56 8.97 3.46 -9.73
CA ARG A 56 8.33 4.79 -9.87
C ARG A 56 8.46 5.72 -8.64
N GLY A 57 8.96 5.23 -7.51
CA GLY A 57 9.19 6.03 -6.30
C GLY A 57 7.94 6.32 -5.45
N TYR A 58 6.78 5.78 -5.81
CA TYR A 58 5.56 5.94 -4.99
C TYR A 58 5.59 5.05 -3.75
N PRO A 59 5.02 5.49 -2.61
CA PRO A 59 4.89 4.65 -1.42
C PRO A 59 4.16 3.33 -1.73
N LEU A 60 4.66 2.24 -1.15
CA LEU A 60 4.00 0.95 -1.11
C LEU A 60 3.11 0.88 0.13
N LEU A 61 1.83 0.57 -0.06
CA LEU A 61 0.86 0.40 1.01
C LEU A 61 0.56 -1.08 1.20
N ILE A 62 0.23 -1.47 2.43
CA ILE A 62 -0.22 -2.81 2.78
C ILE A 62 -1.74 -2.76 2.97
N ILE A 63 -2.46 -3.59 2.23
CA ILE A 63 -3.91 -3.69 2.33
C ILE A 63 -4.29 -5.04 2.93
N GLN A 64 -4.97 -5.01 4.07
CA GLN A 64 -5.47 -6.21 4.74
C GLN A 64 -7.00 -6.19 4.78
N LYS A 65 -7.65 -7.23 4.24
CA LYS A 65 -9.13 -7.30 4.13
C LYS A 65 -9.69 -8.50 4.88
N GLY A 66 -10.10 -8.29 6.13
CA GLY A 66 -10.57 -9.38 7.00
C GLY A 66 -9.47 -10.40 7.20
N ASP A 67 -9.78 -11.68 7.02
CA ASP A 67 -8.82 -12.79 7.18
C ASP A 67 -8.11 -13.18 5.86
N ASN A 68 -8.25 -12.38 4.80
CA ASN A 68 -7.55 -12.64 3.54
C ASN A 68 -6.07 -12.30 3.67
N ARG A 69 -5.20 -12.87 2.82
CA ARG A 69 -3.79 -12.49 2.76
C ARG A 69 -3.63 -11.01 2.43
N ALA A 70 -2.75 -10.31 3.15
CA ALA A 70 -2.35 -8.95 2.82
C ALA A 70 -1.74 -8.89 1.43
N TYR A 71 -1.85 -7.73 0.79
CA TYR A 71 -1.19 -7.47 -0.48
C TYR A 71 -0.70 -6.03 -0.56
N PHE A 72 0.32 -5.81 -1.40
CA PHE A 72 0.87 -4.48 -1.67
C PHE A 72 0.01 -3.71 -2.67
N TRP A 73 -0.09 -2.40 -2.45
CA TRP A 73 -0.82 -1.46 -3.31
C TRP A 73 -0.02 -0.18 -3.52
N THR A 74 -0.06 0.37 -4.73
CA THR A 74 0.52 1.68 -5.08
C THR A 74 -0.17 2.24 -6.33
N ASP A 75 0.23 3.41 -6.83
CA ASP A 75 -0.42 4.08 -8.00
C ASP A 75 -0.51 3.16 -9.23
N ARG A 76 0.54 2.38 -9.49
CA ARG A 76 0.72 1.55 -10.70
C ARG A 76 1.40 0.23 -10.37
N PRO A 77 1.39 -0.76 -11.29
CA PRO A 77 2.19 -1.97 -11.13
C PRO A 77 3.65 -1.63 -10.79
N CYS A 78 4.11 -2.16 -9.67
CA CYS A 78 5.44 -1.84 -9.14
C CYS A 78 6.52 -2.84 -9.55
N PHE A 79 6.14 -4.10 -9.69
CA PHE A 79 7.01 -5.19 -10.07
C PHE A 79 6.62 -5.68 -11.47
N ASP A 80 7.60 -6.02 -12.30
CA ASP A 80 7.41 -6.46 -13.70
C ASP A 80 6.86 -7.90 -13.82
N CYS A 81 6.25 -8.41 -12.76
CA CYS A 81 5.76 -9.76 -12.68
C CYS A 81 4.39 -9.88 -13.37
N VAL A 82 4.30 -10.74 -14.39
CA VAL A 82 3.04 -11.07 -15.08
C VAL A 82 2.03 -11.74 -14.13
N ASN A 83 2.53 -12.46 -13.12
CA ASN A 83 1.69 -13.13 -12.13
C ASN A 83 2.19 -12.84 -10.72
N ALA A 84 1.36 -12.20 -9.90
CA ALA A 84 1.68 -11.83 -8.53
C ALA A 84 2.08 -13.04 -7.67
N GLY A 85 1.44 -14.20 -7.85
CA GLY A 85 1.73 -15.41 -7.07
C GLY A 85 3.08 -16.07 -7.38
N LYS A 86 3.75 -15.66 -8.47
CA LYS A 86 5.10 -16.15 -8.86
C LYS A 86 6.15 -15.03 -8.85
N CYS A 87 5.83 -13.89 -8.26
CA CYS A 87 6.73 -12.75 -8.25
C CYS A 87 7.75 -12.91 -7.12
N GLU A 88 8.99 -13.23 -7.48
CA GLU A 88 10.07 -13.44 -6.51
C GLU A 88 10.30 -12.22 -5.59
N PRO A 89 10.30 -10.96 -6.11
CA PRO A 89 10.43 -9.77 -5.26
C PRO A 89 9.30 -9.64 -4.24
N ILE A 90 8.07 -10.02 -4.60
CA ILE A 90 6.94 -9.96 -3.68
C ILE A 90 7.10 -11.00 -2.58
N LYS A 91 7.51 -12.23 -2.92
CA LYS A 91 7.72 -13.28 -1.93
C LYS A 91 8.78 -12.89 -0.90
N GLN A 92 9.91 -12.34 -1.35
CA GLN A 92 10.97 -11.86 -0.47
C GLN A 92 10.46 -10.79 0.50
N LEU A 93 9.71 -9.81 -0.02
CA LEU A 93 9.09 -8.79 0.83
C LEU A 93 8.11 -9.39 1.82
N GLU A 94 7.25 -10.31 1.40
CA GLU A 94 6.30 -10.99 2.29
C GLU A 94 7.02 -11.77 3.39
N GLU A 95 8.09 -12.50 3.06
CA GLU A 95 8.93 -13.22 4.02
C GLU A 95 9.57 -12.27 5.04
N GLU A 96 10.22 -11.20 4.56
CA GLU A 96 10.83 -10.17 5.42
C GLU A 96 9.81 -9.51 6.35
N PHE A 97 8.65 -9.10 5.82
CA PHE A 97 7.61 -8.47 6.64
C PHE A 97 7.01 -9.43 7.68
N THR A 98 6.88 -10.71 7.34
CA THR A 98 6.41 -11.74 8.27
C THR A 98 7.45 -12.09 9.34
N GLU A 99 8.73 -12.09 9.00
CA GLU A 99 9.82 -12.26 9.96
C GLU A 99 9.91 -11.09 10.95
N LEU A 100 9.74 -9.87 10.45
CA LEU A 100 9.78 -8.64 11.24
C LEU A 100 8.49 -8.37 12.03
N GLY A 101 7.43 -9.17 11.82
CA GLY A 101 6.15 -9.00 12.49
C GLY A 101 5.45 -7.68 12.15
N VAL A 102 5.59 -7.21 10.92
CA VAL A 102 4.98 -5.95 10.48
C VAL A 102 3.46 -6.09 10.39
N TYR A 103 2.75 -5.08 10.92
CA TYR A 103 1.29 -5.07 11.01
C TYR A 103 0.63 -5.29 9.64
N GLY A 104 -0.17 -6.35 9.54
CA GLY A 104 -0.79 -6.83 8.29
C GLY A 104 -0.14 -8.07 7.68
N TYR A 105 1.11 -8.38 8.01
CA TYR A 105 1.80 -9.64 7.64
C TYR A 105 2.17 -10.46 8.86
N GLU A 106 1.33 -10.41 9.90
CA GLU A 106 1.48 -11.24 11.09
C GLU A 106 1.50 -12.73 10.69
N LYS A 107 2.35 -13.52 11.36
CA LYS A 107 2.38 -14.97 11.17
C LYS A 107 0.98 -15.49 11.50
N VAL A 108 0.24 -15.89 10.47
CA VAL A 108 -0.99 -16.66 10.66
C VAL A 108 -0.54 -18.00 11.23
N GLU A 109 -0.60 -18.15 12.55
CA GLU A 109 -0.48 -19.46 13.19
C GLU A 109 -1.57 -20.34 12.57
N GLN A 110 -1.15 -21.28 11.71
CA GLN A 110 -2.02 -22.31 11.18
C GLN A 110 -2.57 -23.08 12.37
N LYS A 111 -3.82 -22.82 12.75
CA LYS A 111 -4.57 -23.71 13.64
C LYS A 111 -4.68 -25.06 12.94
N ILE A 112 -3.95 -26.04 13.47
CA ILE A 112 -4.11 -27.48 13.23
C ILE A 112 -5.51 -27.91 13.65
#